data_AF-A0ABD3PFB6-F1
#
_entry.id   AF-A0ABD3PFB6-F1
#
_cell.length_a   1.000
_cell.length_b   1.000
_cell.length_c   1.000
_cell.angle_alpha   90.00
_cell.angle_beta   90.00
_cell.angle_gamma   90.00
#
_symmetry.space_group_name_H-M   'P 1'
#
loop_
_entity.id
_entity.type
_entity.pdbx_description
1 polymer ?
#
loop_
_entity_poly.entity_id
_entity_poly.type
_entity_poly.pdbx_seq_one_letter_code
_entity_poly.pdbx_strand_id
1 'polypeptide(L)'
;MSLFERDPDSLQSSTTPSVDNTPQDYDEDDTLLFPTLPAFLFPVEIRETPSIGPDHKGVFALVDIPSDTKFWKWTNRVHQIHKDELHHYIQQNIMIDKEDFEQQSSDDELINSTIEVSSSNKEAIQVFLRQGFVLPNDPDVFCSNPTDAGRFMNHSPTPNCGPDGTLRRIKAGEELTMDYSFHGNPQWYRDICARYGVLTERQVAELVARD
;
A
#
# COMPACT_ATOMS: atom_id res chain seq x y z
N MET A 1 47.16 37.51 -29.86
CA MET A 1 45.91 38.10 -30.40
C MET A 1 45.30 37.05 -31.32
N SER A 2 44.29 36.32 -30.87
CA SER A 2 42.85 36.55 -31.18
C SER A 2 42.55 36.15 -32.63
N LEU A 3 41.60 35.28 -33.02
CA LEU A 3 40.38 34.72 -32.43
C LEU A 3 40.04 33.40 -33.15
N PHE A 4 39.25 32.54 -32.48
CA PHE A 4 38.07 31.78 -32.94
C PHE A 4 37.83 31.67 -34.46
N GLU A 5 37.49 30.51 -35.03
CA GLU A 5 36.26 29.74 -34.79
C GLU A 5 36.49 28.24 -35.06
N ARG A 6 35.95 27.36 -34.20
CA ARG A 6 35.73 25.93 -34.49
C ARG A 6 34.23 25.69 -34.51
N ASP A 7 33.82 24.84 -35.44
CA ASP A 7 32.46 24.40 -35.72
C ASP A 7 31.66 23.99 -34.46
N PRO A 8 30.37 24.37 -34.37
CA PRO A 8 29.47 23.86 -33.36
C PRO A 8 28.65 22.71 -33.97
N ASP A 9 29.15 21.48 -33.91
CA ASP A 9 28.30 20.30 -34.09
C ASP A 9 28.91 19.07 -33.39
N SER A 10 28.73 19.04 -32.07
CA SER A 10 28.80 17.80 -31.30
C SER A 10 27.67 17.77 -30.28
N LEU A 11 26.44 17.63 -30.77
CA LEU A 11 25.31 17.16 -29.98
C LEU A 11 25.56 15.69 -29.59
N GLN A 12 26.32 15.48 -28.52
CA GLN A 12 26.28 14.22 -27.79
C GLN A 12 24.94 14.17 -27.06
N SER A 13 23.99 13.48 -27.69
CA SER A 13 22.77 12.97 -27.07
C SER A 13 23.16 12.06 -25.91
N SER A 14 23.27 12.62 -24.71
CA SER A 14 23.32 11.87 -23.47
C SER A 14 21.91 11.35 -23.18
N THR A 15 21.55 10.24 -23.82
CA THR A 15 20.41 9.42 -23.40
C THR A 15 20.73 8.85 -22.04
N THR A 16 20.26 9.52 -20.99
CA THR A 16 20.07 8.92 -19.68
C THR A 16 19.17 7.70 -19.85
N PRO A 17 19.53 6.52 -19.31
CA PRO A 17 18.63 5.37 -19.36
C PRO A 17 17.41 5.71 -18.51
N SER A 18 16.24 5.66 -19.16
CA SER A 18 14.94 5.67 -18.50
C SER A 18 14.91 4.47 -17.57
N VAL A 19 14.88 4.73 -16.26
CA VAL A 19 14.67 3.67 -15.26
C VAL A 19 13.21 3.27 -15.37
N ASP A 20 12.97 2.25 -16.16
CA ASP A 20 11.70 1.55 -16.24
C ASP A 20 11.50 0.79 -14.91
N ASN A 21 10.74 1.38 -14.00
CA ASN A 21 10.34 0.77 -12.73
C ASN A 21 9.04 -0.04 -12.89
N THR A 22 8.82 -0.65 -14.04
CA THR A 22 7.79 -1.69 -14.16
C THR A 22 8.20 -2.87 -13.27
N PRO A 23 7.35 -3.36 -12.34
CA PRO A 23 7.68 -4.51 -11.50
C PRO A 23 7.86 -5.75 -12.39
N GLN A 24 9.11 -6.12 -12.70
CA GLN A 24 9.44 -7.35 -13.40
C GLN A 24 10.01 -8.39 -12.42
N ASP A 25 9.54 -9.62 -12.64
CA ASP A 25 9.89 -10.92 -12.09
C ASP A 25 9.43 -11.24 -10.66
N TYR A 26 8.22 -11.81 -10.59
CA TYR A 26 7.71 -12.54 -9.42
C TYR A 26 8.28 -13.96 -9.42
N ASP A 27 9.31 -14.21 -8.61
CA ASP A 27 9.69 -15.59 -8.26
C ASP A 27 8.60 -16.17 -7.34
N GLU A 28 7.76 -17.04 -7.91
CA GLU A 28 6.69 -17.78 -7.23
C GLU A 28 7.28 -18.94 -6.42
N ASP A 29 7.06 -18.93 -5.11
CA ASP A 29 6.98 -20.16 -4.32
C ASP A 29 5.59 -20.17 -3.65
N ASP A 30 4.64 -20.78 -4.35
CA ASP A 30 3.25 -20.96 -3.94
C ASP A 30 3.07 -21.88 -2.71
N THR A 31 4.15 -22.37 -2.11
CA THR A 31 4.09 -23.27 -0.94
C THR A 31 4.05 -22.55 0.42
N LEU A 32 4.19 -21.22 0.45
CA LEU A 32 4.27 -20.47 1.71
C LEU A 32 2.87 -20.18 2.29
N LEU A 33 2.43 -21.04 3.20
CA LEU A 33 1.17 -20.88 3.95
C LEU A 33 1.22 -19.67 4.89
N PHE A 34 0.13 -18.92 4.99
CA PHE A 34 -0.02 -17.87 5.99
C PHE A 34 0.02 -18.46 7.42
N PRO A 35 0.69 -17.83 8.42
CA PRO A 35 1.40 -16.56 8.38
C PRO A 35 2.93 -16.73 8.30
N THR A 36 3.44 -17.74 7.58
CA THR A 36 4.86 -17.70 7.18
C THR A 36 4.99 -16.75 6.00
N LEU A 37 5.62 -15.60 6.28
CA LEU A 37 6.05 -14.53 5.38
C LEU A 37 6.19 -14.98 3.93
N PRO A 38 5.56 -14.27 2.99
CA PRO A 38 6.36 -13.69 1.92
C PRO A 38 5.77 -12.33 1.54
N ALA A 39 6.23 -11.28 2.20
CA ALA A 39 7.04 -10.33 1.44
C ALA A 39 8.23 -9.77 2.22
N PHE A 40 8.26 -9.89 3.55
CA PHE A 40 9.43 -9.48 4.34
C PHE A 40 10.62 -10.42 4.12
N LEU A 41 11.79 -9.84 3.90
CA LEU A 41 13.06 -10.53 3.68
C LEU A 41 13.80 -10.83 5.00
N PHE A 42 13.27 -10.33 6.11
CA PHE A 42 13.78 -10.56 7.46
C PHE A 42 12.63 -11.06 8.35
N PRO A 43 12.94 -11.89 9.37
CA PRO A 43 11.95 -12.31 10.36
C PRO A 43 11.33 -11.10 11.06
N VAL A 44 10.00 -11.04 11.05
CA VAL A 44 9.20 -10.03 11.73
C VAL A 44 8.08 -10.70 12.53
N GLU A 45 7.53 -9.98 13.49
CA GLU A 45 6.31 -10.36 14.19
C GLU A 45 5.31 -9.20 14.19
N ILE A 46 4.03 -9.55 14.35
CA ILE A 46 2.95 -8.57 14.49
C ILE A 46 2.63 -8.41 15.97
N ARG A 47 2.68 -7.17 16.47
CA ARG A 47 2.31 -6.84 17.86
C ARG A 47 1.24 -5.77 17.87
N GLU A 48 0.48 -5.70 18.97
CA GLU A 48 -0.46 -4.61 19.20
C GLU A 48 0.27 -3.29 19.47
N THR A 49 -0.27 -2.19 18.93
CA THR A 49 0.25 -0.83 19.07
C THR A 49 -0.85 0.09 19.65
N PRO A 50 -1.23 -0.10 20.93
CA PRO A 50 -2.36 0.61 21.54
C PRO A 50 -2.15 2.13 21.63
N SER A 51 -0.91 2.61 21.51
CA SER A 51 -0.57 4.03 21.44
C SER A 51 -1.07 4.72 20.15
N ILE A 52 -1.30 3.96 19.08
CA ILE A 52 -1.86 4.47 17.81
C ILE A 52 -3.38 4.40 17.83
N GLY A 53 -3.93 3.32 18.40
CA GLY A 53 -5.38 3.16 18.56
C GLY A 53 -5.76 1.76 19.07
N PRO A 54 -7.02 1.57 19.47
CA PRO A 54 -7.53 0.25 19.85
C PRO A 54 -7.42 -0.72 18.65
N ASP A 55 -7.02 -1.95 18.92
CA ASP A 55 -6.85 -3.04 17.95
C ASP A 55 -5.84 -2.77 16.81
N HIS A 56 -5.11 -1.65 16.86
CA HIS A 56 -4.02 -1.37 15.94
C HIS A 56 -2.85 -2.32 16.17
N LYS A 57 -2.19 -2.67 15.06
CA LYS A 57 -1.03 -3.55 15.04
C LYS A 57 0.12 -2.89 14.31
N GLY A 58 1.33 -3.31 14.65
CA GLY A 58 2.58 -2.89 14.03
C GLY A 58 3.42 -4.09 13.63
N VAL A 59 4.36 -3.87 12.71
CA VAL A 59 5.38 -4.86 12.30
C VAL A 59 6.65 -4.61 13.09
N PHE A 60 7.18 -5.63 13.77
CA PHE A 60 8.38 -5.53 14.59
C PHE A 60 9.47 -6.47 14.09
N ALA A 61 10.72 -5.99 14.03
CA ALA A 61 11.85 -6.80 13.63
C ALA A 61 12.16 -7.86 14.70
N LEU A 62 12.35 -9.12 14.34
CA LEU A 62 12.82 -10.16 15.27
C LEU A 62 14.35 -10.24 15.34
N VAL A 63 15.04 -9.63 14.37
CA VAL A 63 16.50 -9.60 14.24
C VAL A 63 16.96 -8.19 13.92
N ASP A 64 18.26 -7.92 14.11
CA ASP A 64 18.85 -6.68 13.62
C ASP A 64 18.83 -6.66 12.09
N ILE A 65 18.41 -5.54 11.50
CA ILE A 65 18.41 -5.32 10.05
C ILE A 65 19.44 -4.22 9.74
N PRO A 66 20.39 -4.45 8.80
CA PRO A 66 21.36 -3.43 8.39
C PRO A 66 20.69 -2.20 7.77
N SER A 67 21.43 -1.08 7.67
CA SER A 67 20.99 0.07 6.86
C SER A 67 21.01 -0.25 5.37
N ASP A 68 20.28 0.53 4.58
CA ASP A 68 20.33 0.51 3.11
C ASP A 68 20.03 -0.87 2.52
N THR A 69 19.18 -1.64 3.22
CA THR A 69 18.88 -3.03 2.87
C THR A 69 17.40 -3.19 2.55
N LYS A 70 17.13 -3.91 1.46
CA LYS A 70 15.76 -4.28 1.09
C LYS A 70 15.18 -5.19 2.17
N PHE A 71 14.07 -4.78 2.77
CA PHE A 71 13.42 -5.53 3.85
C PHE A 71 12.08 -6.15 3.44
N TRP A 72 11.50 -5.69 2.33
CA TRP A 72 10.22 -6.15 1.78
C TRP A 72 10.31 -6.23 0.25
N LYS A 73 9.55 -7.13 -0.37
CA LYS A 73 9.46 -7.28 -1.84
C LYS A 73 8.02 -7.34 -2.31
N TRP A 74 7.77 -6.82 -3.51
CA TRP A 74 6.51 -7.05 -4.20
C TRP A 74 6.30 -8.54 -4.45
N THR A 75 5.09 -9.02 -4.20
CA THR A 75 4.66 -10.39 -4.46
C THR A 75 3.32 -10.37 -5.19
N ASN A 76 2.94 -11.50 -5.79
CA ASN A 76 1.63 -11.72 -6.40
C ASN A 76 0.45 -11.60 -5.40
N ARG A 77 0.74 -11.43 -4.10
CA ARG A 77 -0.25 -11.22 -3.03
C ARG A 77 -0.79 -9.80 -2.96
N VAL A 78 -0.10 -8.84 -3.57
CA VAL A 78 -0.63 -7.48 -3.66
C VAL A 78 -1.68 -7.44 -4.75
N HIS A 79 -2.93 -7.28 -4.32
CA HIS A 79 -4.06 -7.04 -5.20
C HIS A 79 -3.97 -5.61 -5.71
N GLN A 80 -3.93 -5.47 -7.04
CA GLN A 80 -3.97 -4.21 -7.74
C GLN A 80 -5.36 -4.07 -8.35
N ILE A 81 -6.12 -3.06 -7.92
CA ILE A 81 -7.51 -2.86 -8.30
C ILE A 81 -7.62 -1.49 -8.96
N HIS A 82 -8.02 -1.45 -10.22
CA HIS A 82 -8.20 -0.17 -10.91
C HIS A 82 -9.32 0.65 -10.25
N LYS A 83 -9.17 1.99 -10.20
CA LYS A 83 -10.11 2.90 -9.54
C LYS A 83 -11.57 2.70 -9.97
N ASP A 84 -11.80 2.38 -11.24
CA ASP A 84 -13.14 2.19 -11.81
C ASP A 84 -13.78 0.86 -11.35
N GLU A 85 -12.95 -0.10 -10.93
CA GLU A 85 -13.39 -1.43 -10.45
C GLU A 85 -13.50 -1.49 -8.93
N LEU A 86 -12.81 -0.60 -8.20
CA LEU A 86 -12.71 -0.67 -6.74
C LEU A 86 -14.07 -0.67 -6.03
N HIS A 87 -15.02 0.13 -6.51
CA HIS A 87 -16.35 0.16 -5.90
C HIS A 87 -17.07 -1.19 -6.07
N HIS A 88 -17.01 -1.76 -7.26
CA HIS A 88 -17.59 -3.06 -7.57
C HIS A 88 -16.89 -4.18 -6.79
N TYR A 89 -15.56 -4.13 -6.69
CA TYR A 89 -14.77 -5.07 -5.91
C TYR A 89 -15.22 -5.10 -4.44
N ILE A 90 -15.40 -3.93 -3.81
CA ILE A 90 -15.87 -3.83 -2.43
C ILE A 90 -17.27 -4.44 -2.28
N GLN A 91 -18.18 -4.15 -3.21
CA GLN A 91 -19.52 -4.70 -3.19
C GLN A 91 -19.51 -6.23 -3.27
N GLN A 92 -18.78 -6.79 -4.23
CA GLN A 92 -18.76 -8.24 -4.46
C GLN A 92 -17.99 -9.04 -3.41
N ASN A 93 -16.89 -8.50 -2.88
CA ASN A 93 -15.96 -9.27 -2.06
C ASN A 93 -16.07 -8.97 -0.56
N ILE A 94 -16.75 -7.89 -0.18
CA ILE A 94 -16.84 -7.45 1.23
C ILE A 94 -18.29 -7.23 1.68
N MET A 95 -19.16 -6.66 0.84
CA MET A 95 -20.54 -6.34 1.25
C MET A 95 -21.52 -7.49 1.14
N ILE A 96 -21.18 -8.53 0.39
CA ILE A 96 -22.05 -9.68 0.20
C ILE A 96 -21.64 -10.73 1.23
N ASP A 97 -22.48 -10.91 2.25
CA ASP A 97 -22.44 -12.13 3.02
C ASP A 97 -22.62 -13.28 2.03
N LYS A 98 -21.67 -14.21 1.97
CA LYS A 98 -21.71 -15.34 1.01
C LYS A 98 -22.99 -16.18 1.11
N GLU A 99 -23.75 -16.03 2.20
CA GLU A 99 -25.06 -16.65 2.42
C GLU A 99 -26.19 -15.97 1.62
N ASP A 100 -26.08 -14.68 1.27
CA ASP A 100 -27.10 -13.94 0.51
C ASP A 100 -26.95 -14.11 -1.02
N PHE A 101 -25.78 -14.55 -1.49
CA PHE A 101 -25.50 -14.68 -2.93
C PHE A 101 -26.19 -15.90 -3.57
N GLU A 102 -26.61 -16.90 -2.79
CA GLU A 102 -27.33 -18.06 -3.32
C GLU A 102 -28.80 -17.76 -3.67
N GLN A 103 -29.34 -16.58 -3.33
CA GLN A 103 -30.74 -16.21 -3.62
C GLN A 103 -30.95 -15.12 -4.67
N GLN A 104 -29.91 -14.46 -5.18
CA GLN A 104 -30.06 -13.43 -6.22
C GLN A 104 -29.58 -13.93 -7.59
N SER A 105 -30.34 -14.90 -8.12
CA SER A 105 -30.42 -15.16 -9.55
C SER A 105 -31.64 -14.41 -10.12
N SER A 106 -31.40 -13.74 -11.25
CA SER A 106 -32.35 -13.01 -12.11
C SER A 106 -33.00 -11.78 -11.48
N ASP A 107 -32.36 -10.61 -11.62
CA ASP A 107 -32.93 -9.48 -12.37
C ASP A 107 -31.93 -8.31 -12.40
N ASP A 108 -31.68 -7.81 -13.60
CA ASP A 108 -30.60 -6.88 -14.01
C ASP A 108 -30.83 -5.41 -13.55
N GLU A 109 -31.52 -5.19 -12.43
CA GLU A 109 -32.04 -3.87 -12.07
C GLU A 109 -31.85 -3.52 -10.58
N LEU A 110 -30.60 -3.54 -10.09
CA LEU A 110 -30.28 -2.99 -8.77
C LEU A 110 -28.94 -2.25 -8.71
N ILE A 111 -28.65 -1.46 -9.75
CA ILE A 111 -27.52 -0.50 -9.74
C ILE A 111 -28.10 0.89 -9.55
N ASN A 112 -28.46 1.26 -8.31
CA ASN A 112 -28.50 2.65 -7.80
C ASN A 112 -29.16 2.84 -6.42
N SER A 113 -29.67 1.82 -5.74
CA SER A 113 -30.17 2.01 -4.37
C SER A 113 -29.03 1.92 -3.37
N THR A 114 -28.91 2.94 -2.52
CA THR A 114 -28.11 2.96 -1.28
C THR A 114 -28.39 1.69 -0.48
N ILE A 115 -27.58 0.64 -0.69
CA ILE A 115 -27.59 -0.54 0.16
C ILE A 115 -27.20 -0.03 1.54
N GLU A 116 -28.09 -0.15 2.52
CA GLU A 116 -27.74 0.08 3.91
C GLU A 116 -26.65 -0.92 4.27
N VAL A 117 -25.41 -0.46 4.30
CA VAL A 117 -24.25 -1.29 4.64
C VAL A 117 -24.39 -1.69 6.10
N SER A 118 -24.48 -2.99 6.37
CA SER A 118 -24.49 -3.51 7.74
C SER A 118 -23.27 -3.01 8.51
N SER A 119 -23.37 -2.92 9.84
CA SER A 119 -22.25 -2.45 10.67
C SER A 119 -21.00 -3.31 10.49
N SER A 120 -21.16 -4.64 10.37
CA SER A 120 -20.06 -5.57 10.09
C SER A 120 -19.40 -5.33 8.74
N ASN A 121 -20.19 -5.12 7.68
CA ASN A 121 -19.66 -4.85 6.35
C ASN A 121 -18.94 -3.50 6.32
N LYS A 122 -19.47 -2.51 7.02
CA LYS A 122 -18.81 -1.20 7.15
C LYS A 122 -17.44 -1.33 7.84
N GLU A 123 -17.36 -2.08 8.94
CA GLU A 123 -16.10 -2.32 9.64
C GLU A 123 -15.09 -3.06 8.75
N ALA A 124 -15.53 -4.09 8.02
CA ALA A 124 -14.68 -4.83 7.08
C ALA A 124 -14.14 -3.93 5.96
N ILE A 125 -14.97 -3.05 5.41
CA ILE A 125 -14.54 -2.06 4.40
C ILE A 125 -13.55 -1.07 4.99
N GLN A 126 -13.78 -0.61 6.22
CA GLN A 126 -12.86 0.29 6.90
C GLN A 126 -11.49 -0.36 7.13
N VAL A 127 -11.46 -1.64 7.50
CA VAL A 127 -10.21 -2.41 7.61
C VAL A 127 -9.53 -2.52 6.25
N PHE A 128 -10.25 -2.92 5.20
CA PHE A 128 -9.72 -3.06 3.86
C PHE A 128 -9.09 -1.77 3.32
N LEU A 129 -9.79 -0.63 3.46
CA LEU A 129 -9.31 0.67 3.00
C LEU A 129 -8.13 1.21 3.82
N ARG A 130 -8.07 0.93 5.13
CA ARG A 130 -6.92 1.30 5.99
C ARG A 130 -5.66 0.49 5.70
N GLN A 131 -5.83 -0.70 5.12
CA GLN A 131 -4.76 -1.65 4.82
C GLN A 131 -4.30 -1.61 3.36
N GLY A 132 -4.80 -0.66 2.58
CA GLY A 132 -4.38 -0.45 1.21
C GLY A 132 -3.89 0.97 0.98
N PHE A 133 -3.28 1.17 -0.18
CA PHE A 133 -2.52 2.37 -0.53
C PHE A 133 -2.60 2.65 -2.03
N VAL A 134 -2.21 3.85 -2.43
CA VAL A 134 -2.05 4.23 -3.84
C VAL A 134 -0.61 4.66 -4.05
N LEU A 135 0.03 4.13 -5.08
CA LEU A 135 1.39 4.53 -5.42
C LEU A 135 1.40 5.90 -6.14
N PRO A 136 2.40 6.75 -5.90
CA PRO A 136 2.45 8.07 -6.54
C PRO A 136 2.69 8.00 -8.06
N ASN A 137 3.34 6.92 -8.54
CA ASN A 137 3.63 6.68 -9.95
C ASN A 137 2.53 5.89 -10.67
N ASP A 138 1.56 5.33 -9.95
CA ASP A 138 0.38 4.67 -10.51
C ASP A 138 -0.89 5.12 -9.76
N PRO A 139 -1.36 6.35 -10.01
CA PRO A 139 -2.43 6.99 -9.23
C PRO A 139 -3.82 6.45 -9.55
N ASP A 140 -3.96 5.52 -10.49
CA ASP A 140 -5.24 4.94 -10.91
C ASP A 140 -5.48 3.55 -10.33
N VAL A 141 -4.54 3.03 -9.54
CA VAL A 141 -4.59 1.69 -8.94
C VAL A 141 -4.59 1.77 -7.41
N PHE A 142 -5.53 1.08 -6.79
CA PHE A 142 -5.53 0.78 -5.36
C PHE A 142 -4.80 -0.54 -5.11
N CYS A 143 -3.75 -0.48 -4.28
CA CYS A 143 -2.99 -1.64 -3.84
C CYS A 143 -3.49 -2.10 -2.48
N SER A 144 -3.82 -3.38 -2.34
CA SER A 144 -4.12 -4.00 -1.05
C SER A 144 -3.38 -5.32 -0.92
N ASN A 145 -2.88 -5.64 0.26
CA ASN A 145 -2.24 -6.94 0.50
C ASN A 145 -2.89 -7.66 1.68
N PRO A 146 -4.08 -8.25 1.49
CA PRO A 146 -4.86 -8.84 2.58
C PRO A 146 -4.23 -10.12 3.16
N THR A 147 -3.15 -10.63 2.57
CA THR A 147 -2.50 -11.88 3.02
C THR A 147 -1.03 -11.70 3.43
N ASP A 148 -0.52 -10.47 3.43
CA ASP A 148 0.84 -10.14 3.88
C ASP A 148 0.80 -9.29 5.15
N ALA A 149 1.90 -9.36 5.92
CA ALA A 149 2.10 -8.57 7.12
C ALA A 149 2.35 -7.08 6.84
N GLY A 150 2.74 -6.71 5.61
CA GLY A 150 3.06 -5.32 5.23
C GLY A 150 1.91 -4.34 5.44
N ARG A 151 0.66 -4.83 5.41
CA ARG A 151 -0.55 -4.06 5.74
C ARG A 151 -0.61 -3.52 7.18
N PHE A 152 0.29 -3.98 8.05
CA PHE A 152 0.42 -3.54 9.44
C PHE A 152 1.64 -2.63 9.66
N MET A 153 2.38 -2.26 8.61
CA MET A 153 3.38 -1.20 8.77
C MET A 153 2.66 0.09 9.15
N ASN A 154 3.23 0.85 10.08
CA ASN A 154 2.62 2.10 10.53
C ASN A 154 3.37 3.31 9.98
N HIS A 155 2.67 4.43 9.96
CA HIS A 155 3.28 5.73 9.68
C HIS A 155 4.17 6.19 10.84
N SER A 156 5.29 6.84 10.53
CA SER A 156 6.08 7.65 11.46
C SER A 156 6.62 8.91 10.76
N PRO A 157 6.66 10.08 11.43
CA PRO A 157 7.32 11.28 10.91
C PRO A 157 8.86 11.17 10.93
N THR A 158 9.39 10.18 11.66
CA THR A 158 10.81 9.82 11.67
C THR A 158 10.95 8.34 11.34
N PRO A 159 10.64 7.93 10.10
CA PRO A 159 10.57 6.52 9.73
C PRO A 159 11.95 5.86 9.74
N ASN A 160 11.98 4.54 9.84
CA ASN A 160 13.19 3.74 9.66
C ASN A 160 13.18 2.91 8.36
N CYS A 161 12.06 2.87 7.64
CA CYS A 161 11.90 2.26 6.33
C CYS A 161 11.46 3.30 5.30
N GLY A 162 12.01 3.18 4.10
CA GLY A 162 11.59 3.91 2.90
C GLY A 162 11.21 2.94 1.77
N PRO A 163 10.84 3.47 0.58
CA PRO A 163 10.39 2.65 -0.54
C PRO A 163 11.45 1.66 -1.05
N ASP A 164 12.73 2.02 -0.94
CA ASP A 164 13.85 1.21 -1.47
C ASP A 164 14.54 0.31 -0.42
N GLY A 165 14.19 0.46 0.87
CA GLY A 165 14.84 -0.29 1.94
C GLY A 165 14.85 0.44 3.28
N THR A 166 15.66 -0.06 4.21
CA THR A 166 15.88 0.56 5.51
C THR A 166 16.68 1.86 5.40
N LEU A 167 16.25 2.91 6.10
CA LEU A 167 16.90 4.23 6.10
C LEU A 167 18.08 4.32 7.08
N ARG A 168 18.16 3.34 7.99
CA ARG A 168 19.21 3.17 8.99
C ARG A 168 19.16 1.74 9.51
N ARG A 169 20.13 1.37 10.35
CA ARG A 169 20.04 0.11 11.11
C ARG A 169 18.78 0.07 11.97
N ILE A 170 18.10 -1.07 11.97
CA ILE A 170 16.94 -1.38 12.81
C ILE A 170 17.36 -2.46 13.81
N LYS A 171 17.05 -2.26 15.09
CA LYS A 171 17.37 -3.25 16.13
C LYS A 171 16.30 -4.32 16.22
N ALA A 172 16.68 -5.52 16.64
CA ALA A 172 15.72 -6.53 17.06
C ALA A 172 14.77 -5.95 18.13
N GLY A 173 13.47 -6.18 17.93
CA GLY A 173 12.38 -5.68 18.76
C GLY A 173 11.87 -4.28 18.40
N GLU A 174 12.51 -3.56 17.47
CA GLU A 174 12.08 -2.25 16.98
C GLU A 174 10.94 -2.37 15.95
N GLU A 175 10.01 -1.42 15.96
CA GLU A 175 8.92 -1.33 14.97
C GLU A 175 9.44 -0.83 13.62
N LEU A 176 8.99 -1.45 12.54
CA LEU A 176 9.24 -0.99 11.17
C LEU A 176 8.16 0.04 10.80
N THR A 177 8.58 1.25 10.44
CA THR A 177 7.67 2.38 10.15
C THR A 177 8.07 3.08 8.86
N MET A 178 7.08 3.60 8.14
CA MET A 178 7.27 4.35 6.89
C MET A 178 6.72 5.77 6.98
N ASP A 179 7.18 6.66 6.11
CA ASP A 179 6.50 7.94 5.89
C ASP A 179 5.38 7.76 4.87
N TYR A 180 4.13 8.00 5.24
CA TYR A 180 2.99 7.87 4.32
C TYR A 180 2.81 9.10 3.41
N SER A 181 3.57 10.18 3.63
CA SER A 181 3.46 11.41 2.85
C SER A 181 3.80 11.22 1.37
N PHE A 182 4.61 10.20 1.04
CA PHE A 182 4.98 9.90 -0.35
C PHE A 182 3.90 9.14 -1.13
N HIS A 183 2.88 8.58 -0.47
CA HIS A 183 1.82 7.87 -1.16
C HIS A 183 0.96 8.79 -2.03
N GLY A 184 0.40 8.21 -3.08
CA GLY A 184 -0.60 8.84 -3.93
C GLY A 184 -1.84 9.19 -3.12
N ASN A 185 -2.45 10.35 -3.42
CA ASN A 185 -3.68 10.78 -2.77
C ASN A 185 -4.66 11.40 -3.77
N PRO A 186 -5.01 10.67 -4.84
CA PRO A 186 -5.92 11.17 -5.87
C PRO A 186 -7.33 11.37 -5.30
N GLN A 187 -8.11 12.25 -5.92
CA GLN A 187 -9.43 12.62 -5.42
C GLN A 187 -10.37 11.42 -5.27
N TRP A 188 -10.36 10.47 -6.21
CA TRP A 188 -11.20 9.27 -6.16
C TRP A 188 -10.93 8.42 -4.90
N TYR A 189 -9.66 8.32 -4.48
CA TYR A 189 -9.27 7.54 -3.30
C TYR A 189 -9.70 8.25 -2.02
N ARG A 190 -9.56 9.58 -1.98
CA ARG A 190 -10.09 10.41 -0.87
C ARG A 190 -11.61 10.26 -0.74
N ASP A 191 -12.33 10.29 -1.86
CA ASP A 191 -13.79 10.22 -1.88
C ASP A 191 -14.30 8.87 -1.39
N ILE A 192 -13.67 7.76 -1.80
CA ILE A 192 -14.07 6.43 -1.34
C ILE A 192 -13.73 6.22 0.14
N CYS A 193 -12.56 6.66 0.60
CA CYS A 193 -12.20 6.61 2.03
C CYS A 193 -13.16 7.46 2.88
N ALA A 194 -13.46 8.69 2.44
CA ALA A 194 -14.40 9.58 3.13
C ALA A 194 -15.81 8.99 3.23
N ARG A 195 -16.28 8.29 2.18
CA ARG A 195 -17.58 7.59 2.18
C ARG A 195 -17.72 6.60 3.34
N TYR A 196 -16.63 5.94 3.74
CA TYR A 196 -16.62 4.97 4.84
C TYR A 196 -16.02 5.52 6.15
N GLY A 197 -15.71 6.82 6.20
CA GLY A 197 -15.14 7.46 7.40
C GLY A 197 -13.70 7.03 7.70
N VAL A 198 -12.92 6.73 6.67
CA VAL A 198 -11.50 6.36 6.76
C VAL A 198 -10.64 7.52 6.25
N LEU A 199 -9.47 7.72 6.86
CA LEU A 199 -8.44 8.60 6.30
C LEU A 199 -7.55 7.82 5.35
N THR A 200 -7.18 8.41 4.23
CA THR A 200 -6.09 7.91 3.39
C THR A 200 -4.77 7.99 4.16
N GLU A 201 -3.79 7.18 3.80
CA GLU A 201 -2.47 7.19 4.43
C GLU A 201 -1.80 8.58 4.42
N ARG A 202 -1.93 9.31 3.31
CA ARG A 202 -1.40 10.67 3.24
C ARG A 202 -2.11 11.63 4.20
N GLN A 203 -3.42 11.49 4.38
CA GLN A 203 -4.15 12.27 5.39
C GLN A 203 -3.75 11.90 6.82
N VAL A 204 -3.38 10.63 7.07
CA VAL A 204 -2.79 10.21 8.36
C VAL A 204 -1.46 10.92 8.57
N ALA A 205 -0.57 10.94 7.58
CA ALA A 205 0.71 11.65 7.69
C ALA A 205 0.52 13.16 7.93
N GLU A 206 -0.43 13.79 7.23
CA GLU A 206 -0.76 15.21 7.43
C GLU A 206 -1.32 15.52 8.82
N LEU A 207 -2.02 14.57 9.45
CA LEU A 207 -2.54 14.73 10.80
C LEU A 207 -1.41 14.64 11.83
N VAL A 208 -0.57 13.60 11.73
CA VAL A 208 0.55 13.38 12.67
C VAL A 208 1.60 14.49 12.58
N ALA A 209 1.81 15.08 11.40
CA ALA A 209 2.75 16.19 11.22
C ALA A 209 2.30 17.52 11.89
N ARG A 210 1.04 17.62 12.35
CA ARG A 210 0.50 18.82 13.02
C ARG A 210 0.57 18.73 14.53
N ASP A 211 0.85 17.55 15.08
CA ASP A 211 0.98 17.28 16.51
C ASP A 211 2.44 17.48 16.99
#